data_AF-A0A2T4U2A7-F1
#
_entry.id   AF-A0A2T4U2A7-F1
#
_cell.length_a   1.000
_cell.length_b   1.000
_cell.length_c   1.000
_cell.angle_alpha   90.00
_cell.angle_beta   90.00
_cell.angle_gamma   90.00
#
_symmetry.space_group_name_H-M   'P 1'
#
loop_
_entity.id
_entity.type
_entity.pdbx_description
1 polymer ?
#
loop_
_entity_poly.entity_id
_entity_poly.type
_entity_poly.pdbx_seq_one_letter_code
_entity_poly.pdbx_strand_id
1 'polypeptide(L)' 'MQKSKKRKLRRKKDEELVACLEKVKKKAERQEKYIHYSFEAQEEILGEAKMERAKYLFLLREARERRTTLY' A
#
# COMPACT_ATOMS: atom_id res chain seq x y z
N MET A 1 0.27 -23.81 24.17
CA MET A 1 0.53 -24.01 22.71
C MET A 1 -0.23 -23.06 21.76
N GLN A 2 -1.46 -22.60 22.05
CA GLN A 2 -2.24 -21.78 21.09
C GLN A 2 -1.77 -20.32 20.90
N LYS A 3 -1.25 -19.67 21.96
CA LYS A 3 -0.80 -18.25 21.88
C LYS A 3 0.36 -18.04 20.91
N SER A 4 1.28 -19.01 20.79
CA SER A 4 2.43 -18.92 19.87
C SER A 4 2.00 -19.06 18.40
N LYS A 5 1.04 -19.93 18.09
CA LYS A 5 0.44 -20.04 16.74
C LYS A 5 -0.23 -18.73 16.31
N LYS A 6 -1.03 -18.12 17.21
CA LYS A 6 -1.67 -16.81 16.95
C LYS A 6 -0.64 -15.69 16.74
N ARG A 7 0.44 -15.66 17.53
CA ARG A 7 1.53 -14.68 17.36
C ARG A 7 2.26 -14.85 16.02
N LYS A 8 2.57 -16.08 15.63
CA LYS A 8 3.19 -16.39 14.33
C LYS A 8 2.28 -15.97 13.18
N LEU A 9 0.98 -16.24 13.27
CA LEU A 9 0.01 -15.86 12.25
C LEU A 9 -0.10 -14.34 12.11
N ARG A 10 -0.17 -13.59 13.22
CA ARG A 10 -0.16 -12.12 13.18
C ARG A 10 1.06 -11.58 12.47
N ARG A 11 2.26 -12.03 12.89
CA ARG A 11 3.51 -11.61 12.24
C ARG A 11 3.51 -11.89 10.74
N LYS A 12 3.07 -13.08 10.31
CA LYS A 12 2.95 -13.41 8.89
C LYS A 12 2.00 -12.44 8.16
N LYS A 13 0.87 -12.09 8.76
CA LYS A 13 -0.10 -11.16 8.17
C LYS A 13 0.41 -9.71 8.15
N ASP A 14 1.22 -9.32 9.12
CA ASP A 14 1.89 -8.02 9.13
C ASP A 14 2.97 -7.95 8.03
N GLU A 15 3.73 -9.03 7.84
CA GLU A 15 4.69 -9.16 6.72
C GLU A 15 3.98 -9.11 5.36
N GLU A 16 2.85 -9.79 5.20
CA GLU A 16 2.01 -9.72 4.00
C GLU A 16 1.44 -8.30 3.76
N LEU A 17 1.02 -7.61 4.82
CA LEU A 17 0.52 -6.23 4.76
C LEU A 17 1.62 -5.28 4.27
N VAL A 18 2.82 -5.35 4.85
CA VAL A 18 3.97 -4.52 4.44
C VAL A 18 4.36 -4.82 2.99
N ALA A 19 4.40 -6.10 2.59
CA ALA A 19 4.69 -6.48 1.21
C ALA A 19 3.63 -5.94 0.22
N CYS A 20 2.36 -5.90 0.61
CA CYS A 20 1.29 -5.31 -0.19
C CYS A 20 1.44 -3.79 -0.28
N LEU A 21 1.71 -3.12 0.85
CA LEU A 21 1.93 -1.68 0.92
C LEU A 21 3.05 -1.23 -0.01
N GLU A 22 4.20 -1.91 0.00
CA GLU A 22 5.34 -1.57 -0.87
C GLU A 22 5.02 -1.75 -2.36
N LYS A 23 4.22 -2.76 -2.72
CA LYS A 23 3.76 -2.95 -4.11
C LYS A 23 2.87 -1.79 -4.56
N VAL A 24 1.89 -1.42 -3.74
CA VAL A 24 0.94 -0.34 -4.07
C VAL A 24 1.64 1.01 -4.08
N LYS A 25 2.58 1.25 -3.14
CA LYS A 25 3.44 2.45 -3.12
C LYS A 25 4.16 2.64 -4.45
N LYS A 26 4.86 1.61 -4.93
CA LYS A 26 5.56 1.65 -6.23
C LYS A 26 4.63 1.91 -7.41
N LYS A 27 3.39 1.42 -7.36
CA LYS A 27 2.38 1.67 -8.41
C LYS A 27 1.91 3.12 -8.37
N ALA A 28 1.56 3.63 -7.19
CA ALA A 28 1.15 5.02 -7.00
C ALA A 28 2.24 6.01 -7.43
N GLU A 29 3.49 5.80 -7.00
CA GLU A 29 4.65 6.63 -7.40
C GLU A 29 4.86 6.63 -8.91
N ARG A 30 4.65 5.49 -9.57
CA ARG A 30 4.79 5.37 -11.03
C ARG A 30 3.69 6.14 -11.75
N GLN A 31 2.44 6.01 -11.31
CA GLN A 31 1.32 6.75 -11.90
C GLN A 31 1.44 8.26 -11.67
N GLU A 32 1.93 8.68 -10.51
CA GLU A 32 2.17 10.09 -10.21
C GLU A 32 3.25 10.68 -11.11
N LYS A 33 4.32 9.92 -11.39
CA LYS A 33 5.32 10.30 -12.41
C LYS A 33 4.71 10.40 -13.81
N TYR A 34 3.89 9.43 -14.22
CA TYR A 34 3.25 9.49 -15.55
C TYR A 34 2.35 10.72 -15.70
N ILE A 35 1.54 11.04 -14.69
CA ILE A 35 0.70 12.24 -14.70
C ILE A 35 1.55 13.50 -14.77
N HIS A 36 2.62 13.58 -13.99
CA HIS A 36 3.50 14.75 -13.97
C HIS A 36 4.18 15.02 -15.33
N TYR A 37 4.53 13.97 -16.08
CA TYR A 37 5.22 14.10 -17.37
C TYR A 37 4.28 14.08 -18.59
N SER A 38 3.00 13.74 -18.42
CA SER A 38 2.00 13.78 -19.51
C SER A 38 1.30 15.13 -19.55
N PHE A 39 1.41 15.82 -20.68
CA PHE A 39 0.80 17.14 -20.93
C PHE A 39 -0.74 17.10 -20.93
N GLU A 40 -1.36 15.98 -21.30
CA GLU A 40 -2.80 15.72 -21.20
C GLU A 40 -3.02 14.29 -20.67
N ALA A 41 -3.12 14.14 -19.34
CA ALA A 41 -3.53 12.86 -18.77
C ALA A 41 -5.05 12.68 -18.95
N GLN A 42 -5.45 11.59 -19.62
CA GLN A 42 -6.87 11.22 -19.77
C GLN A 42 -7.52 11.04 -18.39
N GLU A 43 -8.81 11.39 -18.26
CA GLU A 43 -9.56 11.29 -17.00
C GLU A 43 -9.50 9.89 -16.37
N GLU A 44 -9.49 8.85 -17.20
CA GLU A 44 -9.36 7.46 -16.74
C GLU A 44 -8.02 7.23 -16.01
N ILE A 45 -6.92 7.73 -16.57
CA ILE A 45 -5.58 7.62 -15.98
C ILE A 45 -5.52 8.37 -14.64
N LEU A 46 -6.14 9.55 -14.56
CA LEU A 46 -6.26 10.33 -13.33
C LEU A 46 -7.09 9.58 -12.27
N GLY A 47 -8.19 8.96 -12.69
CA GLY A 47 -9.03 8.13 -11.84
C GLY A 47 -8.27 6.94 -11.27
N GLU A 48 -7.55 6.20 -12.11
CA GLU A 48 -6.72 5.08 -11.67
C GLU A 48 -5.63 5.49 -10.68
N ALA A 49 -4.94 6.60 -10.94
CA ALA A 49 -3.91 7.11 -10.05
C ALA A 49 -4.47 7.51 -8.68
N LYS A 50 -5.65 8.15 -8.67
CA LYS A 50 -6.36 8.49 -7.43
C LYS A 50 -6.74 7.24 -6.64
N MET A 51 -7.19 6.19 -7.33
CA MET A 51 -7.53 4.91 -6.71
C MET A 51 -6.32 4.21 -6.10
N GLU A 52 -5.19 4.16 -6.80
CA GLU A 52 -3.97 3.54 -6.26
C GLU A 52 -3.39 4.35 -5.09
N ARG A 53 -3.47 5.69 -5.14
CA ARG A 53 -3.09 6.54 -4.01
C ARG A 53 -3.98 6.28 -2.79
N ALA A 54 -5.29 6.13 -2.98
CA ALA A 54 -6.21 5.80 -1.90
C ALA A 54 -5.89 4.43 -1.27
N LYS A 55 -5.59 3.41 -2.08
CA LYS A 55 -5.14 2.09 -1.60
C LYS A 55 -3.85 2.20 -0.80
N TYR A 56 -2.87 2.97 -1.28
CA TYR A 56 -1.61 3.19 -0.57
C TYR A 56 -1.84 3.81 0.81
N LEU A 57 -2.62 4.90 0.89
CA LEU A 57 -2.91 5.59 2.14
C LEU A 57 -3.67 4.70 3.14
N PHE A 58 -4.62 3.91 2.64
CA PHE A 58 -5.34 2.93 3.46
C PHE A 58 -4.40 1.90 4.07
N LEU A 59 -3.54 1.27 3.26
CA LEU A 59 -2.59 0.27 3.74
C LEU A 59 -1.54 0.87 4.67
N LEU A 60 -1.11 2.10 4.44
CA LEU A 60 -0.17 2.82 5.30
C LEU A 60 -0.78 3.07 6.68
N ARG A 61 -2.05 3.49 6.73
CA ARG A 61 -2.79 3.65 7.98
C ARG A 61 -2.89 2.33 8.73
N GLU A 62 -3.25 1.24 8.05
CA GLU A 62 -3.34 -0.09 8.66
C GLU A 62 -1.99 -0.57 9.22
N ALA A 63 -0.88 -0.34 8.49
CA ALA A 63 0.45 -0.73 8.93
C ALA A 63 0.87 0.00 10.21
N ARG A 64 0.54 1.31 10.32
CA ARG A 64 0.79 2.13 11.50
C ARG A 64 -0.06 1.71 12.69
N GLU A 65 -1.35 1.48 12.47
CA GLU A 65 -2.27 1.02 13.53
C GLU A 65 -1.81 -0.30 14.15
N ARG A 66 -1.30 -1.22 13.31
CA ARG A 66 -0.77 -2.51 13.74
C ARG A 66 0.66 -2.45 14.28
N ARG A 67 1.32 -1.29 14.20
CA ARG A 67 2.73 -1.09 14.59
C ARG A 67 3.64 -2.15 13.96
N THR A 68 3.45 -2.35 12.66
CA THR A 68 4.29 -3.30 11.91
C THR A 68 5.75 -2.85 11.97
N THR A 69 6.70 -3.76 11.80
CA THR A 69 8.14 -3.49 12.00
C THR A 69 8.74 -2.38 11.12
N LEU A 70 8.01 -1.90 10.11
CA LEU A 70 8.47 -0.88 9.17
C LEU A 70 7.87 0.53 9.40
N TYR A 71 6.78 0.66 10.19
CA TYR A 71 5.99 1.91 10.29
C TYR A 71 5.27 2.11 11.63
#